data_AF-A0A077PN38-F1
#
_entry.id   AF-A0A077PN38-F1
#
_cell.length_a   1.000
_cell.length_b   1.000
_cell.length_c   1.000
_cell.angle_alpha   90.00
_cell.angle_beta   90.00
_cell.angle_gamma   90.00
#
_symmetry.space_group_name_H-M   'P 1'
#
loop_
_entity.id
_entity.type
_entity.pdbx_description
1 polymer ?
#
loop_
_entity_poly.entity_id
_entity_poly.type
_entity_poly.pdbx_seq_one_letter_code
_entity_poly.pdbx_strand_id
1 'polypeptide(L)'
;MQFTIQITVNDKSGHRHTEKLLTIEKQADIPNDIGLSLSESKLLLNVIQQSVIQKQAAEYLDEHRACPCCQRNRRVKNKQTIQYGVLRRNLRNFRPAIFSDLSELG
;
A
#
# COMPACT_ATOMS: atom_id res chain seq x y z
N MET A 1 3.01 26.62 9.63
CA MET A 1 2.89 25.46 10.54
C MET A 1 3.02 24.19 9.72
N GLN A 2 3.69 23.18 10.27
CA GLN A 2 4.01 21.94 9.55
C GLN A 2 3.33 20.75 10.23
N PHE A 3 2.66 19.92 9.45
CA PHE A 3 2.07 18.66 9.90
C PHE A 3 2.80 17.48 9.25
N THR A 4 3.21 16.52 10.07
CA THR A 4 3.80 15.27 9.57
C THR A 4 2.83 14.12 9.81
N ILE A 5 2.50 13.41 8.74
CA ILE A 5 1.63 12.24 8.76
C ILE A 5 2.52 10.99 8.72
N GLN A 6 2.33 10.13 9.70
CA GLN A 6 3.00 8.84 9.81
C GLN A 6 1.97 7.73 9.86
N ILE A 7 2.32 6.58 9.29
CA ILE A 7 1.56 5.34 9.48
C ILE A 7 2.39 4.41 10.36
N THR A 8 1.73 3.78 11.32
CA THR A 8 2.32 2.76 12.17
C THR A 8 1.61 1.45 11.91
N VAL A 9 2.37 0.45 11.50
CA VAL A 9 1.89 -0.91 11.23
C VAL A 9 2.41 -1.79 12.36
N ASN A 10 1.51 -2.54 12.99
CA ASN A 10 1.89 -3.63 13.90
C ASN A 10 1.69 -4.93 13.11
N ASP A 11 2.77 -5.67 12.89
CA ASP A 11 2.68 -6.96 12.20
C ASP A 11 2.31 -8.10 13.16
N LYS A 12 2.05 -9.28 12.58
CA LYS A 12 1.69 -10.49 13.34
C LYS A 12 2.83 -11.03 14.21
N SER A 13 4.08 -10.69 13.90
CA SER A 13 5.23 -11.00 14.75
C SER A 13 5.39 -10.04 15.94
N GLY A 14 4.51 -9.05 16.07
CA GLY A 14 4.56 -8.05 17.14
C GLY A 14 5.59 -6.96 16.91
N HIS A 15 6.23 -6.91 15.74
CA HIS A 15 7.09 -5.80 15.37
C HIS A 15 6.24 -4.60 14.94
N ARG A 16 6.65 -3.43 15.43
CA ARG A 16 6.05 -2.15 15.08
C ARG A 16 6.94 -1.45 14.07
N HIS A 17 6.36 -1.11 12.93
CA HIS A 17 7.02 -0.31 11.91
C HIS A 17 6.29 1.02 11.72
N THR A 18 6.99 2.12 11.95
CA THR A 18 6.47 3.48 11.72
C THR A 18 7.20 4.09 10.53
N GLU A 19 6.46 4.53 9.52
CA GLU A 19 7.01 5.23 8.36
C GLU A 19 6.33 6.58 8.17
N LYS A 20 7.12 7.58 7.76
CA LYS A 20 6.60 8.90 7.39
C LYS A 20 6.03 8.84 5.99
N LEU A 21 4.77 9.24 5.84
CA LEU A 21 4.07 9.22 4.56
C LEU A 21 4.14 10.57 3.84
N LEU A 22 3.90 11.67 4.56
CA LEU A 22 3.65 12.97 3.97
C LEU A 22 3.88 14.07 4.99
N THR A 23 4.32 15.23 4.51
CA THR A 23 4.36 16.47 5.28
C THR A 23 3.49 17.51 4.58
N ILE A 24 2.66 18.21 5.34
CA ILE A 24 1.75 19.28 4.86
C ILE A 24 2.14 20.58 5.55
N GLU A 25 2.39 21.61 4.76
CA GLU A 25 2.64 22.97 5.26
C GLU A 25 1.36 23.79 5.20
N LYS A 26 1.11 24.58 6.24
CA LYS A 26 -0.05 25.46 6.34
C LYS A 26 0.33 26.85 6.83
N GLN A 27 -0.29 27.87 6.28
CA GLN A 27 -0.12 29.27 6.62
C GLN A 27 -1.32 29.75 7.42
N ALA A 28 -1.09 30.35 8.58
CA ALA A 28 -2.16 30.77 9.48
C ALA A 28 -2.82 32.09 9.04
N ASP A 29 -2.16 32.85 8.18
CA ASP A 29 -2.53 34.18 7.70
C ASP A 29 -3.33 34.15 6.39
N ILE A 30 -3.48 32.97 5.76
CA ILE A 30 -4.29 32.81 4.54
C ILE A 30 -5.65 32.20 4.92
N PRO A 31 -6.76 32.95 4.83
CA PRO A 31 -8.10 32.47 5.23
C PRO A 31 -8.55 31.22 4.47
N ASN A 32 -8.06 31.01 3.25
CA ASN A 32 -8.39 29.87 2.42
C ASN A 32 -7.49 28.64 2.66
N ASP A 33 -6.56 28.71 3.62
CA ASP A 33 -5.66 27.62 3.98
C ASP A 33 -6.10 26.89 5.27
N ILE A 34 -7.35 27.11 5.69
CA ILE A 34 -7.98 26.38 6.79
C ILE A 34 -8.29 24.94 6.35
N GLY A 35 -7.92 23.97 7.19
CA GLY A 35 -8.13 22.55 6.91
C GLY A 35 -7.24 22.04 5.79
N LEU A 36 -7.62 20.93 5.15
CA LEU A 36 -6.91 20.40 3.97
C LEU A 36 -7.60 20.89 2.70
N SER A 37 -6.81 21.43 1.77
CA SER A 37 -7.25 21.67 0.40
C SER A 37 -7.67 20.35 -0.26
N LEU A 38 -8.44 20.46 -1.34
CA LEU A 38 -8.83 19.30 -2.12
C LEU A 38 -7.62 18.54 -2.68
N SER A 39 -6.55 19.25 -3.07
CA SER A 39 -5.29 18.66 -3.54
C SER A 39 -4.58 17.88 -2.43
N GLU A 40 -4.48 18.45 -1.23
CA GLU A 40 -3.82 17.80 -0.09
C GLU A 40 -4.61 16.60 0.38
N SER A 41 -5.94 16.70 0.44
CA SER A 41 -6.81 15.58 0.81
C SER A 41 -6.68 14.41 -0.18
N LYS A 42 -6.63 14.70 -1.48
CA LYS A 42 -6.39 13.69 -2.52
C LYS A 42 -5.01 13.06 -2.41
N LEU A 43 -3.98 13.87 -2.15
CA LEU A 43 -2.61 13.39 -1.97
C LEU A 43 -2.48 12.49 -0.74
N LEU A 44 -2.98 12.96 0.41
CA LEU A 44 -3.00 12.23 1.67
C LEU A 44 -3.68 10.87 1.51
N LEU A 45 -4.90 10.86 0.96
CA LEU A 45 -5.66 9.62 0.74
C LEU A 45 -4.91 8.66 -0.19
N ASN A 46 -4.34 9.17 -1.28
CA ASN A 46 -3.58 8.37 -2.23
C ASN A 46 -2.37 7.71 -1.54
N VAL A 47 -1.54 8.48 -0.84
CA VAL A 47 -0.33 7.97 -0.19
C VAL A 47 -0.68 6.94 0.90
N ILE A 48 -1.70 7.20 1.71
CA ILE A 48 -2.17 6.23 2.72
C ILE A 48 -2.62 4.93 2.05
N GLN A 49 -3.48 5.01 1.03
CA GLN A 49 -3.99 3.83 0.34
C GLN A 49 -2.87 3.02 -0.31
N GLN A 50 -1.88 3.67 -0.91
CA GLN A 50 -0.72 2.99 -1.48
C GLN A 50 0.08 2.25 -0.42
N SER A 51 0.39 2.88 0.72
CA SER A 51 1.12 2.23 1.81
C SER A 51 0.34 1.02 2.34
N VAL A 52 -0.95 1.20 2.65
CA VAL A 52 -1.81 0.11 3.16
C VAL A 52 -1.86 -1.07 2.19
N ILE A 53 -2.13 -0.82 0.90
CA ILE A 53 -2.23 -1.90 -0.10
C ILE A 53 -0.89 -2.61 -0.29
N GLN A 54 0.23 -1.89 -0.25
CA GLN A 54 1.56 -2.50 -0.36
C GLN A 54 1.86 -3.43 0.81
N LYS A 55 1.56 -3.01 2.05
CA LYS A 55 1.78 -3.86 3.23
C LYS A 55 0.85 -5.07 3.22
N GLN A 56 -0.43 -4.90 2.90
CA GLN A 56 -1.40 -6.00 2.75
C GLN A 56 -0.98 -7.00 1.67
N ALA A 57 -0.51 -6.51 0.52
CA ALA A 57 -0.05 -7.36 -0.57
C ALA A 57 1.21 -8.14 -0.16
N ALA A 58 2.17 -7.49 0.53
CA ALA A 58 3.37 -8.15 1.01
C ALA A 58 3.04 -9.27 2.02
N GLU A 59 2.18 -8.98 2.99
CA GLU A 59 1.74 -9.95 4.01
C GLU A 59 1.03 -11.14 3.37
N TYR A 60 0.06 -10.88 2.48
CA TYR A 60 -0.66 -11.94 1.78
C TYR A 60 0.27 -12.87 1.00
N LEU A 61 1.27 -12.30 0.32
CA LEU A 61 2.22 -13.08 -0.48
C LEU A 61 3.18 -13.90 0.37
N ASP A 62 3.58 -13.40 1.54
CA ASP A 62 4.43 -14.14 2.46
C ASP A 62 3.69 -15.37 3.01
N GLU A 63 2.42 -15.18 3.41
CA GLU A 63 1.56 -16.26 3.92
C GLU A 63 1.24 -17.33 2.87
N HIS A 64 1.07 -16.94 1.59
CA HIS A 64 0.63 -17.84 0.52
C HIS A 64 1.77 -18.24 -0.43
N ARG A 65 3.03 -18.04 -0.01
CA ARG A 65 4.21 -18.34 -0.85
C ARG A 65 4.46 -19.84 -1.01
N ALA A 66 4.20 -20.62 0.03
CA ALA A 66 4.45 -22.05 0.02
C ALA A 66 3.45 -22.76 -0.90
N CYS A 67 3.93 -23.69 -1.72
CA CYS A 67 3.05 -24.52 -2.52
C CYS A 67 2.25 -25.48 -1.60
N PRO A 68 0.92 -25.52 -1.67
CA PRO A 68 0.13 -26.40 -0.80
C PRO A 68 0.42 -27.90 -1.04
N CYS A 69 0.93 -28.27 -2.22
CA CYS A 69 1.21 -29.67 -2.58
C CYS A 69 2.62 -30.15 -2.14
N CYS A 70 3.63 -29.28 -2.16
CA CYS A 70 5.03 -29.68 -1.93
C CYS A 70 5.77 -28.81 -0.90
N GLN A 71 5.10 -27.81 -0.32
CA GLN A 71 5.61 -26.85 0.67
C GLN A 71 6.86 -26.06 0.27
N ARG A 72 7.30 -26.18 -0.99
CA ARG A 72 8.38 -25.34 -1.52
C ARG A 72 7.85 -23.94 -1.84
N ASN A 73 8.65 -22.93 -1.53
CA ASN A 73 8.32 -21.55 -1.86
C ASN A 73 8.25 -21.35 -3.37
N ARG A 74 7.10 -20.84 -3.85
CA ARG A 74 6.91 -20.46 -5.25
C ARG A 74 7.83 -19.29 -5.61
N ARG A 75 8.38 -19.31 -6.82
CA ARG A 75 9.13 -18.17 -7.38
C ARG A 75 8.15 -17.06 -7.72
N VAL A 76 8.52 -15.82 -7.40
CA VAL A 76 7.76 -14.65 -7.84
C VAL A 76 7.92 -14.51 -9.35
N LYS A 77 6.84 -14.68 -10.11
CA LYS A 77 6.87 -14.73 -11.59
C LYS A 77 7.22 -13.38 -12.21
N ASN A 78 6.64 -12.31 -11.69
CA ASN A 78 6.93 -10.95 -12.14
C ASN A 78 6.53 -9.93 -11.06
N LYS A 79 7.31 -8.85 -10.90
CA LYS A 79 7.00 -7.70 -10.03
C LYS A 79 6.26 -6.62 -10.84
N GLN A 80 5.16 -6.98 -11.50
CA GLN A 80 4.41 -6.00 -12.30
C GLN A 80 3.59 -5.06 -11.42
N THR A 81 3.59 -3.79 -11.78
CA THR A 81 2.76 -2.78 -11.13
C THR A 81 1.33 -2.91 -11.66
N ILE A 82 0.40 -3.46 -10.87
CA ILE A 82 -1.02 -3.50 -11.21
C ILE A 82 -1.67 -2.21 -10.69
N GLN A 83 -2.39 -1.53 -11.57
CA GLN A 83 -3.15 -0.35 -11.17
C GLN A 83 -4.47 -0.78 -10.52
N TYR A 84 -4.68 -0.40 -9.26
CA TYR A 84 -5.98 -0.53 -8.63
C TYR A 84 -6.71 0.80 -8.73
N GLY A 85 -7.87 0.81 -9.37
CA GLY A 85 -8.77 1.95 -9.34
C GLY A 85 -9.48 2.00 -7.99
N VAL A 86 -9.05 2.89 -7.08
CA VAL A 86 -9.96 3.40 -6.04
C VAL A 86 -10.75 4.57 -6.62
N LEU A 87 -11.97 4.73 -6.11
CA LEU A 87 -13.11 5.49 -6.65
C LEU A 87 -12.85 6.93 -7.17
N ARG A 88 -11.65 7.51 -7.07
CA ARG A 88 -11.32 8.84 -7.61
C ARG A 88 -9.96 9.03 -8.31
N ARG A 89 -9.07 8.03 -8.39
CA ARG A 89 -7.90 8.00 -9.30
C ARG A 89 -7.12 6.67 -9.20
N ASN A 90 -6.51 6.26 -10.31
CA ASN A 90 -5.68 5.04 -10.44
C ASN A 90 -4.49 5.06 -9.48
N LEU A 91 -4.43 4.13 -8.53
CA LEU A 91 -3.25 3.86 -7.71
C LEU A 91 -2.31 2.94 -8.47
N ARG A 92 -1.03 3.34 -8.59
CA ARG A 92 0.04 2.44 -9.05
C ARG A 92 0.47 1.59 -7.85
N ASN A 93 0.21 0.28 -7.88
CA ASN A 93 0.61 -0.66 -6.82
C ASN A 93 1.48 -1.79 -7.39
N PHE A 94 2.41 -2.30 -6.58
CA PHE A 94 3.15 -3.51 -6.92
C PHE A 94 2.30 -4.75 -6.63
N ARG A 95 2.04 -5.57 -7.65
CA ARG A 95 1.53 -6.93 -7.48
C ARG A 95 2.57 -7.92 -8.02
N PRO A 96 3.25 -8.66 -7.16
CA PRO A 96 3.87 -9.90 -7.55
C PRO A 96 2.81 -10.85 -8.11
N ALA A 97 2.85 -11.13 -9.42
CA ALA A 97 2.00 -12.18 -9.99
C ALA A 97 2.53 -13.53 -9.49
N ILE A 98 1.87 -14.17 -8.53
CA ILE A 98 2.10 -15.59 -8.23
C ILE A 98 1.00 -16.35 -8.97
N PHE A 99 1.28 -16.73 -10.22
CA PHE A 99 0.47 -17.68 -10.96
C PHE A 99 1.38 -18.58 -11.79
N SER A 100 1.68 -19.75 -11.23
CA SER A 100 1.92 -20.96 -11.99
C SER A 100 1.03 -22.04 -11.39
N ASP A 101 0.20 -22.63 -12.24
CA ASP A 101 -0.69 -23.77 -12.01
C ASP A 101 -2.04 -23.47 -11.36
N LEU A 102 -2.92 -22.89 -12.19
CA LEU A 102 -4.36 -23.13 -12.14
C LEU A 102 -4.87 -23.62 -13.51
N SER A 103 -4.00 -24.35 -14.22
CA SER A 103 -4.29 -25.02 -15.50
C SER A 103 -4.26 -26.55 -15.41
N GLU A 104 -4.17 -27.13 -14.21
CA GLU A 104 -4.20 -28.58 -13.99
C GLU A 104 -5.11 -29.04 -12.84
N LEU A 105 -6.24 -28.35 -12.62
CA LEU A 105 -7.36 -28.97 -11.91
C LEU A 105 -8.58 -28.83 -12.82
N GLY A 106 -8.97 -29.97 -13.39
CA GLY A 106 -10.23 -30.14 -14.10
C GLY A 106 -11.45 -30.00 -13.19
#